data_AF-A0A6L7F4V8-F1
#
_entry.id   AF-A0A6L7F4V8-F1
#
_cell.length_a   1.000
_cell.length_b   1.000
_cell.length_c   1.000
_cell.angle_alpha   90.00
_cell.angle_beta   90.00
_cell.angle_gamma   90.00
#
_symmetry.space_group_name_H-M   'P 1'
#
loop_
_entity.id
_entity.type
_entity.pdbx_description
1 polymer ?
#
loop_
_entity_poly.entity_id
_entity_poly.type
_entity_poly.pdbx_seq_one_letter_code
_entity_poly.pdbx_strand_id
1 'polypeptide(L)' 'MVDLSEPRYLVVVGLAADGWASASPAVRAVVEAAEVVVGSPRLLATVPPVTDQQRV' A
#
# COMPACT_ATOMS: atom_id res chain seq x y z
N MET A 1 14.91 18.60 10.93
CA MET A 1 15.13 17.60 11.99
C MET A 1 13.90 16.73 12.04
N VAL A 2 14.03 15.43 11.74
CA VAL A 2 12.90 14.50 11.69
C VAL A 2 12.64 14.01 13.11
N ASP A 3 11.44 14.26 13.64
CA ASP A 3 11.03 13.73 14.94
C ASP A 3 10.76 12.22 14.82
N LEU A 4 11.45 11.43 15.64
CA LEU A 4 11.37 9.96 15.71
C LEU A 4 10.65 9.48 16.98
N SER A 5 10.03 10.39 17.75
CA SER A 5 9.36 10.06 19.01
C SER A 5 8.05 9.29 18.83
N GLU A 6 7.42 9.38 17.67
CA GLU A 6 6.26 8.56 17.31
C GLU A 6 6.66 7.30 16.54
N PRO A 7 6.06 6.14 16.85
CA PRO A 7 6.35 4.92 16.12
C PRO A 7 5.91 5.05 14.66
N ARG A 8 6.89 5.09 13.76
CA ARG A 8 6.68 5.06 12.31
C ARG A 8 6.49 3.61 11.88
N TYR A 9 5.24 3.20 11.69
CA TYR A 9 4.94 1.86 11.20
C TYR A 9 5.04 1.82 9.67
N LEU A 10 5.81 0.87 9.17
CA LEU A 10 5.80 0.47 7.76
C LEU A 10 5.16 -0.90 7.67
N VAL A 11 4.05 -1.00 6.94
CA VAL A 11 3.38 -2.30 6.69
C VAL A 11 3.80 -2.80 5.31
N VAL A 12 4.38 -4.01 5.28
CA VAL A 12 4.77 -4.67 4.02
C VAL A 12 3.77 -5.77 3.73
N VAL A 13 3.12 -5.68 2.57
CA VAL A 13 2.16 -6.69 2.09
C VAL A 13 2.68 -7.35 0.83
N GLY A 14 2.39 -8.64 0.68
CA GLY A 14 2.64 -9.37 -0.57
C GLY A 14 1.42 -9.31 -1.48
N LEU A 15 1.63 -8.97 -2.76
CA LEU A 15 0.67 -9.21 -3.83
C LEU A 15 1.21 -10.34 -4.71
N ALA A 16 0.41 -11.37 -4.92
CA ALA A 16 0.75 -12.48 -5.79
C ALA A 16 0.72 -12.06 -7.27
N ALA A 17 1.07 -12.98 -8.18
CA ALA A 17 1.20 -12.66 -9.61
C ALA A 17 -0.11 -12.19 -10.27
N ASP A 18 -1.25 -12.57 -9.69
CA ASP A 18 -2.62 -12.16 -10.02
C ASP A 18 -3.02 -10.80 -9.41
N GLY A 19 -2.15 -10.20 -8.60
CA GLY A 19 -2.23 -8.81 -8.17
C GLY A 19 -3.38 -8.52 -7.20
N TRP A 20 -3.94 -7.31 -7.31
CA TRP A 20 -5.00 -6.84 -6.41
C TRP A 20 -6.25 -7.72 -6.35
N ALA A 21 -6.63 -8.34 -7.48
CA ALA A 21 -7.86 -9.10 -7.58
C ALA A 21 -7.89 -10.31 -6.63
N SER A 22 -6.73 -10.89 -6.31
CA SER A 22 -6.58 -12.01 -5.37
C SER A 22 -6.22 -11.59 -3.95
N ALA A 23 -5.97 -10.29 -3.72
CA ALA A 23 -5.56 -9.79 -2.43
C ALA A 23 -6.60 -10.12 -1.34
N SER A 24 -6.13 -10.59 -0.19
CA SER A 24 -7.01 -10.89 0.94
C SER A 24 -7.67 -9.61 1.47
N PRO A 25 -8.83 -9.71 2.14
CA PRO A 25 -9.49 -8.55 2.74
C PRO A 25 -8.59 -7.73 3.67
N ALA A 26 -7.69 -8.39 4.43
CA ALA A 26 -6.75 -7.70 5.31
C ALA A 26 -5.70 -6.89 4.55
N VAL A 27 -5.16 -7.44 3.44
CA VAL A 27 -4.22 -6.70 2.59
C VAL A 27 -4.92 -5.50 1.95
N ARG A 28 -6.14 -5.69 1.45
CA ARG A 28 -6.92 -4.59 0.84
C ARG A 28 -7.16 -3.47 1.84
N ALA A 29 -7.60 -3.80 3.05
CA ALA A 29 -7.85 -2.82 4.10
C ALA A 29 -6.60 -2.00 4.46
N VAL A 30 -5.43 -2.64 4.55
CA VAL A 30 -4.16 -1.95 4.81
C VAL A 30 -3.81 -0.99 3.67
N VAL A 31 -3.89 -1.45 2.42
CA VAL A 31 -3.54 -0.63 1.26
C VAL A 31 -4.53 0.50 1.05
N GLU A 32 -5.83 0.29 1.30
CA GLU A 32 -6.86 1.32 1.19
C GLU A 32 -6.73 2.39 2.29
N ALA A 33 -6.30 2.02 3.49
CA ALA A 33 -6.08 2.96 4.60
C ALA A 33 -4.74 3.70 4.52
N ALA A 34 -3.82 3.29 3.64
CA ALA A 34 -2.50 3.90 3.54
C ALA A 34 -2.56 5.25 2.81
N GLU A 35 -1.98 6.29 3.41
CA GLU A 35 -1.79 7.59 2.76
C GLU A 35 -0.73 7.51 1.64
N VAL A 36 0.25 6.61 1.78
CA VAL A 36 1.34 6.39 0.81
C VAL A 36 1.49 4.90 0.53
N VAL A 37 1.44 4.52 -0.75
CA VAL A 37 1.72 3.16 -1.21
C VAL A 37 2.97 3.16 -2.07
N VAL A 38 3.95 2.36 -1.67
CA VAL A 38 5.23 2.24 -2.37
C VAL A 38 5.31 0.88 -3.06
N GLY A 39 5.67 0.85 -4.35
CA GLY A 39 5.76 -0.42 -5.07
C GLY A 39 6.33 -0.31 -6.48
N SER A 40 6.55 -1.45 -7.12
CA SER A 40 6.94 -1.45 -8.54
C SER A 40 5.79 -0.95 -9.42
N PRO A 41 6.07 -0.29 -10.57
CA PRO A 41 5.03 0.17 -11.49
C PRO A 41 4.05 -0.93 -11.90
N ARG A 42 4.54 -2.16 -12.10
CA ARG A 42 3.72 -3.34 -12.44
C ARG A 42 2.68 -3.66 -11.36
N LEU A 43 3.07 -3.64 -10.08
CA LEU A 43 2.15 -3.94 -8.98
C LEU A 43 1.18 -2.80 -8.73
N LEU A 44 1.68 -1.56 -8.73
CA LEU A 44 0.85 -0.37 -8.54
C LEU A 44 -0.24 -0.23 -9.60
N ALA A 45 0.02 -0.66 -10.84
CA ALA A 45 -0.97 -0.69 -11.91
C ALA A 45 -2.14 -1.66 -11.64
N THR A 46 -1.97 -2.64 -10.74
CA THR A 46 -3.06 -3.55 -10.35
C THR A 46 -3.95 -2.99 -9.24
N VAL A 47 -3.44 -2.03 -8.46
CA VAL A 47 -4.15 -1.47 -7.29
C VAL A 47 -5.13 -0.39 -7.76
N PRO A 48 -6.43 -0.45 -7.42
CA PRO A 48 -7.40 0.57 -7.81
C PRO A 48 -7.05 1.90 -7.15
N PRO A 49 -7.28 3.05 -7.81
CA PRO A 49 -7.00 4.36 -7.23
C PRO A 49 -7.82 4.56 -5.95
N VAL A 50 -7.17 5.14 -4.93
CA VAL A 50 -7.80 5.56 -3.68
C VAL A 50 -7.67 7.08 -3.59
N THR A 51 -8.76 7.77 -3.27
CA THR A 51 -8.77 9.24 -3.14
C THR A 51 -7.74 9.68 -2.11
N ASP A 52 -6.99 10.75 -2.42
CA ASP A 52 -5.96 11.34 -1.56
C ASP A 52 -4.76 10.43 -1.21
N GLN A 53 -4.65 9.24 -1.82
CA GLN A 53 -3.50 8.34 -1.65
C GLN A 53 -2.37 8.67 -2.63
N GLN A 54 -1.16 8.85 -2.10
CA GLN A 54 0.07 8.99 -2.89
C GLN A 54 0.61 7.61 -3.31
N ARG A 55 1.17 7.54 -4.53
CA ARG A 55 1.81 6.33 -5.08
C ARG A 55 3.23 6.64 -5.53
N VAL A 56 4.18 5.81 -5.09
CA VAL A 56 5.62 5.98 -5.33
C VAL A 56 6.25 4.70 -5.84
#